data_AF-A0AA41VMU3-F1
#
_entry.id   AF-A0AA41VMU3-F1
#
_cell.length_a   1.000
_cell.length_b   1.000
_cell.length_c   1.000
_cell.angle_alpha   90.00
_cell.angle_beta   90.00
_cell.angle_gamma   90.00
#
_symmetry.space_group_name_H-M   'P 1'
#
loop_
_entity.id
_entity.type
_entity.pdbx_description
1 polymer ?
#
loop_
_entity_poly.entity_id
_entity_poly.type
_entity_poly.pdbx_seq_one_letter_code
_entity_poly.pdbx_strand_id
1 'polypeptide(L)' 'VLSHNPNLLGSEPAQFCNLRRLNLETYLTTGCLCAITYLLKISPNVESLFLTSRE' A
#
# COMPACT_ATOMS: atom_id res chain seq x y z
N VAL A 1 24.47 18.71 -17.01
CA VAL A 1 23.21 18.67 -17.78
C VAL A 1 22.25 17.79 -17.01
N LEU A 2 21.30 18.38 -16.30
CA LEU A 2 20.20 17.63 -15.68
C LEU A 2 19.14 17.43 -16.76
N SER A 3 19.00 16.20 -17.28
CA SER A 3 17.96 15.89 -18.25
C SER A 3 16.61 16.00 -17.56
N HIS A 4 15.83 17.01 -17.94
CA HIS A 4 14.43 17.14 -17.58
C HIS A 4 13.68 15.95 -18.17
N ASN A 5 13.40 14.94 -17.34
CA ASN A 5 12.53 13.82 -17.69
C ASN A 5 11.09 14.25 -17.36
N PRO A 6 10.26 14.58 -18.37
CA PRO A 6 8.88 15.02 -18.13
C PRO A 6 8.00 13.93 -17.49
N ASN A 7 8.49 12.69 -17.39
CA ASN A 7 7.83 11.58 -16.71
C ASN A 7 8.01 11.58 -15.18
N LEU A 8 8.79 12.51 -14.61
CA LEU A 8 8.96 12.63 -13.14
C LEU A 8 7.84 13.43 -12.46
N LEU A 9 6.86 13.94 -13.22
CA LEU A 9 5.76 14.78 -12.73
C LEU A 9 4.52 14.01 -12.23
N GLY A 10 4.69 12.71 -11.97
CA GLY A 10 3.68 11.87 -11.36
C GLY A 10 4.22 10.46 -11.22
N SER A 11 5.17 10.25 -10.30
CA SER A 11 5.55 8.90 -9.94
C SER A 11 4.27 8.20 -9.48
N GLU A 12 3.81 7.21 -10.24
CA GLU A 12 2.83 6.28 -9.72
C GLU A 12 3.33 5.80 -8.36
N PRO A 13 2.46 5.66 -7.36
CA PRO A 13 2.88 5.17 -6.06
C PRO A 13 3.61 3.84 -6.27
N ALA A 14 4.76 3.68 -5.62
CA ALA A 14 5.55 2.46 -5.74
C ALA A 14 4.63 1.25 -5.49
N GLN A 15 4.44 0.42 -6.52
CA GLN A 15 3.55 -0.72 -6.45
C GLN A 15 4.28 -1.91 -5.84
N PHE A 16 3.64 -2.60 -4.91
CA PHE A 16 4.10 -3.85 -4.34
C PHE A 16 3.56 -5.05 -5.13
N CYS A 17 3.88 -5.13 -6.42
CA CYS A 17 3.38 -6.20 -7.30
C CYS A 17 3.80 -7.62 -6.86
N ASN A 18 4.87 -7.75 -6.08
CA ASN A 18 5.32 -9.05 -5.57
C ASN A 18 4.68 -9.42 -4.22
N LEU A 19 3.92 -8.50 -3.61
CA LEU A 19 3.26 -8.73 -2.32
C LEU A 19 1.99 -9.55 -2.55
N ARG A 20 2.00 -10.80 -2.08
CA ARG A 20 0.84 -11.72 -2.17
C ARG A 20 0.08 -11.84 -0.85
N ARG A 21 0.76 -11.61 0.28
CA ARG A 21 0.17 -11.76 1.62
C ARG A 21 0.51 -10.55 2.48
N LEU A 22 -0.51 -9.97 3.10
CA LEU A 22 -0.40 -8.85 4.01
C LEU A 22 -0.90 -9.29 5.39
N ASN A 23 -0.04 -9.22 6.41
CA ASN A 23 -0.39 -9.50 7.79
C ASN A 23 -0.19 -8.23 8.60
N LEU A 24 -1.24 -7.74 9.25
CA LEU A 24 -1.24 -6.49 10.00
C LEU A 24 -1.77 -6.72 11.41
N GLU A 25 -1.04 -6.21 12.38
CA GLU A 25 -1.45 -6.14 13.76
C GLU A 25 -1.64 -4.65 14.13
N THR A 26 -2.87 -4.24 14.41
CA THR A 26 -3.22 -2.81 14.54
C THR A 26 -4.48 -2.57 15.38
N TYR A 27 -4.72 -1.33 15.81
CA TYR A 27 -6.01 -0.91 16.36
C TYR A 27 -6.98 -0.63 15.21
N LEU A 28 -8.20 -1.17 15.24
CA LEU A 28 -9.19 -0.96 14.16
C LEU A 28 -9.89 0.41 14.25
N THR A 29 -9.12 1.47 14.07
CA THR A 29 -9.65 2.84 13.93
C THR A 29 -10.02 3.15 12.48
N THR A 30 -10.83 4.18 12.25
CA THR A 30 -11.13 4.68 10.89
C THR A 30 -9.86 5.04 10.10
N GLY A 31 -8.85 5.59 10.77
CA GLY A 31 -7.55 5.90 10.14
C GLY A 31 -6.83 4.65 9.64
N CYS A 32 -6.91 3.55 10.38
CA CYS A 32 -6.32 2.28 10.00
C CYS A 32 -7.02 1.68 8.77
N LEU A 33 -8.35 1.80 8.66
CA LEU A 33 -9.08 1.38 7.45
C LEU A 33 -8.62 2.14 6.20
N CYS A 34 -8.37 3.45 6.32
CA CYS A 34 -7.80 4.25 5.23
C CYS A 34 -6.39 3.75 4.84
N ALA A 35 -5.54 3.47 5.81
CA ALA A 35 -4.19 2.95 5.57
C ALA A 35 -4.21 1.55 4.92
N ILE A 36 -5.05 0.64 5.41
CA ILE A 36 -5.24 -0.70 4.82
C ILE A 36 -5.73 -0.58 3.38
N THR A 37 -6.71 0.28 3.12
CA THR A 37 -7.23 0.53 1.76
C THR A 37 -6.12 1.04 0.85
N TYR A 38 -5.28 1.96 1.34
CA TYR A 38 -4.14 2.46 0.58
C TYR A 38 -3.13 1.34 0.27
N LEU A 39 -2.78 0.51 1.26
CA LEU A 39 -1.87 -0.62 1.08
C LEU A 39 -2.40 -1.62 0.04
N LEU A 40 -3.70 -1.92 0.04
CA LEU A 40 -4.32 -2.78 -0.95
C LEU A 40 -4.29 -2.16 -2.36
N LYS A 41 -4.53 -0.85 -2.49
CA LYS A 41 -4.46 -0.14 -3.78
C LYS A 41 -3.09 -0.21 -4.43
N ILE A 42 -2.03 -0.11 -3.63
CA ILE A 42 -0.65 -0.16 -4.15
C ILE A 42 -0.10 -1.58 -4.26
N SER A 43 -0.86 -2.60 -3.84
CA SER A 43 -0.43 -4.00 -3.83
C SER A 43 -1.39 -4.87 -4.65
N PRO A 44 -1.39 -4.75 -5.99
CA PRO A 44 -2.45 -5.30 -6.84
C PRO A 44 -2.55 -6.83 -6.82
N ASN A 45 -1.50 -7.53 -6.39
CA ASN A 45 -1.42 -8.99 -6.37
C ASN A 45 -1.60 -9.59 -4.95
N VAL A 46 -2.09 -8.81 -3.98
CA VAL A 46 -2.42 -9.34 -2.66
C VAL A 46 -3.60 -10.30 -2.76
N GLU A 47 -3.35 -11.54 -2.38
CA GLU A 47 -4.34 -12.63 -2.36
C GLU A 47 -4.92 -12.85 -0.97
N SER A 48 -4.21 -12.44 0.08
CA SER A 48 -4.66 -12.65 1.46
C SER A 48 -4.28 -11.48 2.36
N LEU A 49 -5.26 -11.03 3.14
CA LEU A 49 -5.12 -10.03 4.19
C LEU A 49 -5.48 -10.68 5.54
N PHE A 50 -4.53 -10.67 6.47
CA PHE A 50 -4.74 -11.08 7.85
C PHE A 50 -4.70 -9.82 8.73
N LEU A 51 -5.76 -9.60 9.49
CA LEU A 51 -5.88 -8.49 10.43
C LEU A 51 -6.00 -9.05 11.85
N THR A 52 -5.08 -8.65 12.70
CA THR A 52 -5.14 -8.89 14.14
C THR A 52 -5.40 -7.55 14.83
N SER A 53 -6.51 -7.44 15.53
CA SER A 53 -6.78 -6.25 16.35
C SER A 53 -5.93 -6.30 17.61
N ARG A 54 -5.24 -5.20 17.92
CA ARG A 54 -4.77 -4.96 19.30
C ARG A 54 -5.93 -4.36 20.07
N GLU A 55 -6.26 -4.95 21.20
CA GLU A 55 -7.18 -4.40 22.20
C GLU A 55 -6.51 -3.29 23.02
#